data_AF-A0A7C9MV35-F1
#
_entry.id   AF-A0A7C9MV35-F1
#
_cell.length_a   1.000
_cell.length_b   1.000
_cell.length_c   1.000
_cell.angle_alpha   90.00
_cell.angle_beta   90.00
_cell.angle_gamma   90.00
#
_symmetry.space_group_name_H-M   'P 1'
#
loop_
_entity.id
_entity.type
_entity.pdbx_description
1 polymer ?
#
loop_
_entity_poly.entity_id
_entity_poly.type
_entity_poly.pdbx_seq_one_letter_code
_entity_poly.pdbx_strand_id
1 'polypeptide(L)'
;MIGEGRTPVGAGDARAIRNAAKQEALRDAVIKAIKDATALDASDSRHAAIVNEVAKQLRDVRVREEIQEGADFVTRIEADVDRRQIKNAIRGTELDKLNDRSFSILMLVDEFVTNSRDLQLPLRELTEYSYDAGSSYKDKTRAASASSASSQSAVAASSSLNSSRASSAQAAGASNSAVAVQGYNGSGAATSNSNFSGRSASASNYRSNDSMAASASSKSGSAASYQANVEANSHEKASYRKLVEYQDTSKPTANSVFLPSFSGHLRDYDLRLLDSSVTRSKFFGDRKITLSTLGNSAEMAKFSEFARKSNADFLMVGSSTVVAGDINPTTGMQSCAITAELKVFATAGSEQISSAAQSTEAAGRNIEDCAAKASTKIAGMLAPEFANRTLGYWADRAARGRQYTVEFKGTGLNFPLRMAFAKALKEIPEATDVETKENSDAGVRATVTLKGKVNAMEQVYGAVSSQPAFAGRNLDGAEVGETLVLCLNSCAAPAPSPAARGKK
;
A
#
# COMPACT_ATOMS: atom_id res chain seq x y z
N MET A 1 18.53 -19.12 22.40
CA MET A 1 17.83 -19.82 23.51
C MET A 1 18.84 -20.42 24.48
N ILE A 2 18.62 -20.30 25.79
CA ILE A 2 19.53 -20.84 26.82
C ILE A 2 18.90 -22.05 27.50
N GLY A 3 19.61 -23.18 27.46
CA GLY A 3 19.23 -24.43 28.13
C GLY A 3 20.19 -24.79 29.25
N GLU A 4 19.66 -25.40 30.31
CA GLU A 4 20.43 -25.89 31.45
C GLU A 4 20.16 -27.38 31.66
N GLY A 5 21.23 -28.16 31.80
CA GLY A 5 21.17 -29.60 32.05
C GLY A 5 21.97 -29.96 33.28
N ARG A 6 21.41 -30.84 34.11
CA ARG A 6 22.03 -31.31 35.34
C ARG A 6 22.16 -32.83 35.32
N THR A 7 23.30 -33.35 35.77
CA THR A 7 23.51 -34.79 35.89
C THR A 7 24.33 -35.08 37.14
N PRO A 8 23.91 -36.03 37.99
CA PRO A 8 24.65 -36.35 39.20
C PRO A 8 26.04 -36.91 38.88
N VAL A 9 27.03 -36.44 39.64
CA VAL A 9 28.42 -36.89 39.56
C VAL A 9 28.57 -38.23 40.29
N GLY A 10 28.22 -39.31 39.59
CA GLY A 10 28.42 -40.68 40.07
C GLY A 10 29.82 -41.24 39.77
N ALA A 11 30.08 -42.49 40.17
CA ALA A 11 31.32 -43.23 39.89
C ALA A 11 31.47 -43.68 38.41
N GLY A 12 30.87 -42.93 37.47
CA GLY A 12 30.91 -43.21 36.04
C GLY A 12 31.99 -42.40 35.31
N ASP A 13 32.18 -42.70 34.02
CA ASP A 13 33.11 -41.96 33.14
C ASP A 13 32.70 -40.47 33.07
N ALA A 14 33.65 -39.57 33.34
CA ALA A 14 33.47 -38.13 33.25
C ALA A 14 32.94 -37.69 31.87
N ARG A 15 33.31 -38.39 30.78
CA ARG A 15 32.77 -38.11 29.44
C ARG A 15 31.28 -38.43 29.33
N ALA A 16 30.83 -39.52 29.96
CA ALA A 16 29.42 -39.91 29.97
C ALA A 16 28.57 -38.89 30.76
N ILE A 17 29.08 -38.42 31.91
CA ILE A 17 28.40 -37.42 32.74
C ILE A 17 28.25 -36.09 31.97
N ARG A 18 29.31 -35.62 31.30
CA ARG A 18 29.23 -34.40 30.47
C ARG A 18 28.28 -34.54 29.30
N ASN A 19 28.27 -35.68 28.62
CA ASN A 19 27.37 -35.92 27.49
C ASN A 19 25.91 -35.99 27.94
N ALA A 20 25.63 -36.59 29.10
CA ALA A 20 24.30 -36.61 29.69
C ALA A 20 23.82 -35.21 30.07
N ALA A 21 24.66 -34.41 30.75
CA ALA A 21 24.33 -33.03 31.09
C ALA A 21 24.11 -32.16 29.85
N LYS A 22 24.88 -32.36 28.77
CA LYS A 22 24.67 -31.70 27.48
C LYS A 22 23.36 -32.08 26.82
N GLN A 23 23.00 -33.37 26.82
CA GLN A 23 21.72 -33.82 26.28
C GLN A 23 20.54 -33.23 27.05
N GLU A 24 20.65 -33.13 28.37
CA GLU A 24 19.60 -32.53 29.18
C GLU A 24 19.48 -31.02 28.96
N ALA A 25 20.62 -30.32 28.81
CA ALA A 25 20.64 -28.91 28.47
C ALA A 25 20.01 -28.65 27.09
N LEU A 26 20.25 -29.55 26.12
CA LEU A 26 19.61 -29.52 24.80
C LEU A 26 18.11 -29.72 24.89
N ARG A 27 17.64 -30.69 25.69
CA ARG A 27 16.21 -30.90 25.91
C ARG A 27 15.54 -29.67 26.51
N ASP A 28 16.13 -29.09 27.55
CA ASP A 28 15.60 -27.89 28.19
C ASP A 28 15.55 -26.70 27.23
N ALA A 29 16.60 -26.49 26.42
CA ALA A 29 16.61 -25.47 25.37
C ALA A 29 15.47 -25.69 24.34
N VAL A 30 15.24 -26.93 23.93
CA VAL A 30 14.16 -27.29 22.99
C VAL A 30 12.78 -27.10 23.63
N ILE A 31 12.57 -27.53 24.88
CA ILE A 31 11.29 -27.35 25.58
C ILE A 31 10.97 -25.86 25.67
N LYS A 32 11.95 -25.04 26.06
CA LYS A 32 11.78 -23.58 26.08
C LYS A 32 11.52 -23.01 24.69
N ALA A 33 12.19 -23.51 23.65
CA ALA A 33 11.96 -23.08 22.28
C ALA A 33 10.59 -23.48 21.74
N ILE A 34 10.09 -24.68 22.07
CA ILE A 34 8.73 -25.11 21.72
C ILE A 34 7.72 -24.24 22.46
N LYS A 35 7.94 -23.98 23.75
CA LYS A 35 7.07 -23.12 24.55
C LYS A 35 7.04 -21.68 24.01
N ASP A 36 8.17 -21.13 23.62
CA ASP A 36 8.22 -19.83 22.95
C ASP A 36 7.52 -19.86 21.58
N ALA A 37 7.73 -20.93 20.82
CA ALA A 37 7.20 -21.09 19.47
C ALA A 37 5.68 -21.32 19.42
N THR A 38 5.10 -22.01 20.41
CA THR A 38 3.73 -22.54 20.38
C THR A 38 2.92 -22.24 21.63
N ALA A 39 3.49 -21.59 22.64
CA ALA A 39 2.89 -21.43 23.98
C ALA A 39 2.46 -22.75 24.65
N LEU A 40 2.91 -23.91 24.14
CA LEU A 40 2.64 -25.23 24.70
C LEU A 40 3.74 -25.65 25.66
N ASP A 41 3.34 -26.38 26.71
CA ASP A 41 4.28 -27.01 27.61
C ASP A 41 4.64 -28.42 27.12
N ALA A 42 5.85 -28.57 26.59
CA ALA A 42 6.38 -29.84 26.11
C ALA A 42 7.22 -30.59 27.17
N SER A 43 7.16 -30.18 28.44
CA SER A 43 7.91 -30.83 29.53
C SER A 43 7.37 -32.20 29.95
N ASP A 44 6.13 -32.52 29.59
CA ASP A 44 5.50 -33.81 29.89
C ASP A 44 6.28 -34.97 29.23
N SER A 45 6.46 -36.08 29.96
CA SER A 45 7.16 -37.28 29.49
C SER A 45 6.55 -37.87 28.21
N ARG A 46 5.26 -37.63 27.96
CA ARG A 46 4.58 -38.00 26.70
C ARG A 46 5.20 -37.34 25.47
N HIS A 47 5.75 -36.14 25.61
CA HIS A 47 6.39 -35.40 24.52
C HIS A 47 7.91 -35.62 24.44
N ALA A 48 8.51 -36.38 25.35
CA ALA A 48 9.95 -36.56 25.43
C ALA A 48 10.56 -37.13 24.14
N ALA A 49 9.85 -38.03 23.45
CA ALA A 49 10.31 -38.56 22.15
C ALA A 49 10.38 -37.47 21.07
N ILE A 50 9.40 -36.56 21.03
CA ILE A 50 9.36 -35.45 20.08
C ILE A 50 10.47 -34.46 20.41
N VAL A 51 10.61 -34.05 21.68
CA VAL A 51 11.66 -33.14 22.16
C VAL A 51 13.04 -33.69 21.81
N ASN A 52 13.28 -34.99 22.01
CA ASN A 52 14.53 -35.65 21.64
C ASN A 52 14.82 -35.59 20.14
N GLU A 53 13.81 -35.77 19.30
CA GLU A 53 14.00 -35.73 17.84
C GLU A 53 14.29 -34.31 17.35
N VAL A 54 13.59 -33.31 17.89
CA VAL A 54 13.86 -31.89 17.61
C VAL A 54 15.26 -31.50 18.08
N ALA A 55 15.70 -31.98 19.26
CA ALA A 55 17.03 -31.72 19.78
C ALA A 55 18.16 -32.21 18.86
N LYS A 56 17.96 -33.34 18.15
CA LYS A 56 18.94 -33.84 17.16
C LYS A 56 19.04 -32.96 15.92
N GLN A 57 18.00 -32.19 15.61
CA GLN A 57 17.96 -31.32 14.42
C GLN A 57 18.63 -29.95 14.68
N LEU A 58 18.85 -29.58 15.94
CA LEU A 58 19.60 -28.37 16.31
C LEU A 58 21.09 -28.57 16.04
N ARG A 59 21.65 -27.76 15.14
CA ARG A 59 23.06 -27.83 14.73
C ARG A 59 23.94 -26.77 15.40
N ASP A 60 23.38 -25.58 15.63
CA ASP A 60 24.12 -24.42 16.14
C ASP A 60 24.00 -24.28 17.66
N VAL A 61 24.72 -25.16 18.36
CA VAL A 61 24.72 -25.23 19.82
C VAL A 61 26.12 -24.92 20.35
N ARG A 62 26.20 -23.93 21.24
CA ARG A 62 27.44 -23.52 21.90
C ARG A 62 27.34 -23.77 23.40
N VAL A 63 28.30 -24.49 23.94
CA VAL A 63 28.43 -24.64 25.39
C VAL A 63 28.95 -23.32 25.96
N ARG A 64 28.18 -22.72 26.86
CA ARG A 64 28.55 -21.45 27.51
C ARG A 64 29.31 -21.69 28.81
N GLU A 65 28.89 -22.69 29.56
CA GLU A 65 29.40 -22.93 30.90
C GLU A 65 29.26 -24.42 31.26
N GLU A 66 30.29 -24.96 31.88
CA GLU A 66 30.33 -26.31 32.46
C GLU A 66 30.89 -26.16 33.87
N ILE A 67 30.05 -26.39 34.88
CA ILE A 67 30.45 -26.27 36.29
C ILE A 67 29.97 -27.47 37.08
N GLN A 68 30.69 -27.81 38.15
CA GLN A 68 30.23 -28.78 39.13
C GLN A 68 29.62 -28.02 40.30
N GLU A 69 28.31 -28.18 40.51
CA GLU A 69 27.58 -27.59 41.64
C GLU A 69 27.23 -28.71 42.64
N GLY A 70 28.05 -28.84 43.68
CA GLY A 70 27.86 -29.87 44.70
C GLY A 70 27.97 -31.28 44.12
N ALA A 71 26.87 -32.04 44.18
CA ALA A 71 26.78 -33.41 43.68
C ALA A 71 26.43 -33.49 42.19
N ASP A 72 26.13 -32.36 41.53
CA ASP A 72 25.70 -32.33 40.14
C ASP A 72 26.73 -31.67 39.22
N PHE A 73 26.81 -32.17 38.00
CA PHE A 73 27.47 -31.52 36.88
C PHE A 73 26.43 -30.74 36.09
N VAL A 74 26.61 -29.42 36.02
CA VAL A 74 25.71 -28.49 35.35
C VAL A 74 26.34 -28.03 34.04
N THR A 75 25.61 -28.18 32.94
CA THR A 75 25.99 -27.64 31.63
C THR A 75 24.96 -26.62 31.18
N ARG A 76 25.43 -25.43 30.82
CA ARG A 76 24.61 -24.39 30.20
C ARG A 76 25.01 -24.23 28.74
N ILE A 77 24.01 -24.32 27.87
CA ILE A 77 24.19 -24.15 26.43
C ILE A 77 23.41 -22.94 25.95
N GLU A 78 23.90 -22.36 24.87
CA GLU A 78 23.15 -21.43 24.04
C GLU A 78 22.98 -22.05 22.65
N ALA A 79 21.73 -22.17 22.22
CA ALA A 79 21.36 -22.61 20.89
C ALA A 79 20.74 -21.44 20.12
N ASP A 80 21.18 -21.22 18.88
CA ASP A 80 20.43 -20.39 17.96
C ASP A 80 19.29 -21.23 17.38
N VAL A 81 18.06 -20.78 17.57
CA VAL A 81 16.87 -21.58 17.27
C VAL A 81 15.90 -20.73 16.49
N ASP A 82 15.73 -21.04 15.21
CA ASP A 82 14.66 -20.45 14.41
C ASP A 82 13.32 -21.08 14.78
N ARG A 83 12.35 -20.22 15.10
CA ARG A 83 10.96 -20.60 15.39
C ARG A 83 10.34 -21.41 14.24
N ARG A 84 10.67 -21.09 12.99
CA ARG A 84 10.22 -21.84 11.81
C ARG A 84 10.78 -23.26 11.81
N GLN A 85 12.04 -23.45 12.22
CA GLN A 85 12.65 -24.76 12.32
C GLN A 85 11.94 -25.62 13.37
N ILE A 86 11.65 -25.06 14.54
CA ILE A 86 10.91 -25.75 15.60
C ILE A 86 9.50 -26.14 15.15
N LYS A 87 8.74 -25.20 14.55
CA LYS A 87 7.41 -25.50 14.04
C LYS A 87 7.41 -26.60 12.98
N ASN A 88 8.33 -26.55 12.03
CA ASN A 88 8.45 -27.60 11.01
C ASN A 88 8.83 -28.96 11.62
N ALA A 89 9.67 -28.97 12.66
CA ALA A 89 10.11 -30.19 13.32
C ALA A 89 8.98 -30.86 14.14
N ILE A 90 8.05 -30.09 14.69
CA ILE A 90 6.90 -30.64 15.43
C ILE A 90 5.67 -30.89 14.56
N ARG A 91 5.68 -30.47 13.29
CA ARG A 91 4.51 -30.58 12.39
C ARG A 91 4.06 -32.03 12.23
N GLY A 92 2.75 -32.28 12.33
CA GLY A 92 2.16 -33.61 12.28
C GLY A 92 2.27 -34.43 13.57
N THR A 93 2.91 -33.90 14.61
CA THR A 93 2.96 -34.54 15.95
C THR A 93 1.75 -34.14 16.81
N GLU A 94 1.63 -34.72 18.01
CA GLU A 94 0.57 -34.33 18.97
C GLU A 94 0.72 -32.88 19.46
N LEU A 95 1.95 -32.35 19.53
CA LEU A 95 2.19 -30.95 19.86
C LEU A 95 1.61 -30.01 18.79
N ASP A 96 1.66 -30.41 17.52
CA ASP A 96 1.06 -29.65 16.42
C ASP A 96 -0.47 -29.58 16.56
N LYS A 97 -1.10 -30.70 16.92
CA LYS A 97 -2.56 -30.77 17.13
C LYS A 97 -3.03 -29.92 18.31
N LEU A 98 -2.22 -29.78 19.34
CA LEU A 98 -2.51 -28.92 20.49
C LEU A 98 -2.33 -27.42 20.16
N ASN A 99 -1.52 -27.13 19.12
CA ASN A 99 -1.20 -25.80 18.63
C ASN A 99 -2.25 -25.21 17.67
N ASP A 100 -3.44 -25.82 17.54
CA ASP A 100 -4.53 -25.39 16.65
C ASP A 100 -5.20 -24.04 17.04
N ARG A 101 -4.47 -23.16 17.74
CA ARG A 101 -4.85 -21.76 18.02
C ARG A 101 -4.43 -20.86 16.86
N SER A 102 -4.76 -21.24 15.63
CA SER A 102 -4.41 -20.45 14.44
C SER A 102 -5.32 -19.22 14.33
N PHE A 103 -4.90 -18.12 14.98
CA PHE A 103 -5.53 -16.81 14.81
C PHE A 103 -5.43 -16.37 13.37
N SER A 104 -6.49 -15.76 12.87
CA SER A 104 -6.56 -15.40 11.47
C SER A 104 -6.24 -13.91 11.26
N ILE A 105 -5.37 -13.64 10.30
CA ILE A 105 -4.94 -12.31 9.91
C ILE A 105 -5.62 -11.95 8.59
N LEU A 106 -6.40 -10.87 8.58
CA LEU A 106 -6.88 -10.27 7.35
C LEU A 106 -5.85 -9.27 6.84
N MET A 107 -5.36 -9.47 5.60
CA MET A 107 -4.31 -8.63 5.02
C MET A 107 -4.83 -7.72 3.91
N LEU A 108 -4.63 -6.42 4.08
CA LEU A 108 -4.90 -5.40 3.08
C LEU A 108 -3.59 -4.67 2.75
N VAL A 109 -3.05 -4.92 1.56
CA VAL A 109 -1.87 -4.18 1.08
C VAL A 109 -2.14 -3.68 -0.32
N ASP A 110 -1.95 -2.39 -0.52
CA ASP A 110 -1.99 -1.77 -1.84
C ASP A 110 -0.57 -1.70 -2.40
N GLU A 111 -0.39 -2.08 -3.65
CA GLU A 111 0.90 -2.01 -4.34
C GLU A 111 0.88 -0.92 -5.40
N PHE A 112 1.94 -0.13 -5.51
CA PHE A 112 2.09 0.95 -6.48
C PHE A 112 3.37 0.71 -7.29
N VAL A 113 3.34 1.00 -8.59
CA VAL A 113 4.51 0.93 -9.46
C VAL A 113 4.70 2.29 -10.11
N THR A 114 5.89 2.87 -9.97
CA THR A 114 6.28 4.19 -10.51
C THR A 114 7.64 4.06 -11.21
N ASN A 115 7.86 4.88 -12.23
CA ASN A 115 9.11 4.95 -12.99
C ASN A 115 10.04 6.09 -12.53
N SER A 116 9.66 6.85 -11.50
CA SER A 116 10.45 8.01 -11.03
C SER A 116 10.46 8.09 -9.51
N ARG A 117 11.62 8.46 -8.95
CA ARG A 117 11.76 8.87 -7.53
C ARG A 117 11.14 10.26 -7.28
N ASP A 118 10.95 11.06 -8.33
CA ASP A 118 10.33 12.38 -8.29
C ASP A 118 9.00 12.39 -9.08
N LEU A 119 7.89 12.55 -8.36
CA LEU A 119 6.53 12.59 -8.91
C LEU A 119 6.23 13.87 -9.69
N GLN A 120 7.07 14.91 -9.57
CA GLN A 120 6.96 16.13 -10.36
C GLN A 120 7.64 16.01 -11.73
N LEU A 121 8.37 14.92 -11.98
CA LEU A 121 9.00 14.65 -13.27
C LEU A 121 7.99 14.02 -14.23
N PRO A 122 7.80 14.57 -15.45
CA PRO A 122 6.88 13.99 -16.41
C PRO A 122 7.34 12.61 -16.89
N LEU A 123 6.39 11.67 -16.93
CA LEU A 123 6.54 10.32 -17.45
C LEU A 123 6.80 10.31 -18.96
N ARG A 124 6.15 11.23 -19.69
CA ARG A 124 6.34 11.39 -21.13
C ARG A 124 6.13 12.85 -21.55
N GLU A 125 7.11 13.41 -22.25
CA GLU A 125 6.95 14.68 -22.95
C GLU A 125 6.91 14.42 -24.46
N LEU A 126 5.77 14.68 -25.09
CA LEU A 126 5.62 14.60 -26.54
C LEU A 126 5.46 16.01 -27.10
N THR A 127 6.40 16.43 -27.94
CA THR A 127 6.35 17.71 -28.63
C THR A 127 6.12 17.47 -30.11
N GLU A 128 4.93 17.83 -30.60
CA GLU A 128 4.60 17.80 -32.02
C GLU A 128 4.67 19.20 -32.60
N TYR A 129 5.39 19.32 -33.71
CA TYR A 129 5.45 20.52 -34.52
C TYR A 129 4.91 20.20 -35.91
N SER A 130 3.84 20.88 -36.31
CA SER A 130 3.32 20.84 -37.68
C SER A 130 3.41 22.24 -38.27
N TYR A 131 3.93 22.32 -39.49
CA TYR A 131 4.07 23.55 -40.26
C TYR A 131 3.49 23.32 -41.65
N ASP A 132 2.44 24.07 -41.97
CA ASP A 132 1.78 24.09 -43.27
C ASP A 132 1.80 25.52 -43.81
N ALA A 133 2.58 25.72 -44.87
CA ALA A 133 2.71 27.01 -45.54
C ALA A 133 2.38 26.87 -47.02
N GLY A 134 1.52 27.76 -47.50
CA GLY A 134 1.05 27.79 -48.88
C GLY A 134 0.79 29.22 -49.33
N SER A 135 1.07 29.48 -50.60
CA SER A 135 0.68 30.74 -51.25
C SER A 135 -0.14 30.41 -52.49
N SER A 136 -1.20 31.17 -52.70
CA SER A 136 -1.99 31.13 -53.93
C SER A 136 -2.05 32.53 -54.52
N TYR A 137 -1.74 32.61 -55.81
CA TYR A 137 -1.72 33.85 -56.57
C TYR A 137 -2.77 33.74 -57.68
N LYS A 138 -3.74 34.66 -57.68
CA LYS A 138 -4.70 34.80 -58.78
C LYS A 138 -4.68 36.24 -59.29
N ASP A 139 -4.19 36.38 -60.51
CA ASP A 139 -4.22 37.63 -61.26
C ASP A 139 -5.42 37.64 -62.20
N LYS A 140 -6.33 38.59 -62.01
CA LYS A 140 -7.51 38.80 -62.87
C LYS A 140 -7.41 40.11 -63.66
N THR A 141 -6.20 40.64 -63.86
CA THR A 141 -6.00 41.92 -64.54
C THR A 141 -6.59 41.87 -65.96
N ARG A 142 -7.57 42.75 -66.21
CA ARG A 142 -8.13 42.99 -67.54
C ARG A 142 -7.54 44.29 -68.09
N ALA A 143 -6.66 44.17 -69.07
CA ALA A 143 -6.23 45.32 -69.86
C ALA A 143 -7.37 45.72 -70.80
N ALA A 144 -7.94 46.91 -70.62
CA ALA A 144 -8.80 47.52 -71.62
C ALA A 144 -7.90 48.00 -72.78
N SER A 145 -7.98 47.32 -73.92
CA SER A 145 -7.33 47.74 -75.15
C SER A 145 -7.90 49.08 -75.60
N ALA A 146 -7.17 50.17 -75.38
CA ALA A 146 -7.43 51.43 -76.06
C ALA A 146 -7.05 51.24 -77.54
N SER A 147 -8.07 51.00 -78.37
CA SER A 147 -7.92 50.91 -79.82
C SER A 147 -7.43 52.23 -80.40
N SER A 148 -6.14 52.29 -80.72
CA SER A 148 -5.61 53.14 -81.80
C SER A 148 -4.64 52.28 -82.63
N ALA A 149 -4.78 52.39 -83.94
CA ALA A 149 -4.38 51.38 -84.91
C ALA A 149 -2.87 51.08 -84.96
N SER A 150 -2.50 49.81 -84.76
CA SER A 150 -1.70 49.01 -85.71
C SER A 150 -1.35 47.64 -85.08
N SER A 151 -1.64 46.57 -85.84
CA SER A 151 -1.05 45.22 -85.73
C SER A 151 -1.43 44.33 -84.54
N GLN A 152 -2.39 43.43 -84.80
CA GLN A 152 -2.53 42.04 -84.32
C GLN A 152 -1.72 41.60 -83.09
N SER A 153 -2.38 41.46 -81.93
CA SER A 153 -2.46 40.22 -81.11
C SER A 153 -2.91 40.53 -79.67
N ALA A 154 -4.21 40.36 -79.39
CA ALA A 154 -4.73 40.34 -78.02
C ALA A 154 -4.59 38.92 -77.45
N VAL A 155 -3.53 38.66 -76.68
CA VAL A 155 -3.39 37.45 -75.85
C VAL A 155 -3.77 37.79 -74.42
N ALA A 156 -4.97 37.34 -74.01
CA ALA A 156 -5.34 37.26 -72.61
C ALA A 156 -4.60 36.07 -71.98
N ALA A 157 -3.43 36.30 -71.38
CA ALA A 157 -2.70 35.27 -70.66
C ALA A 157 -3.23 35.16 -69.21
N SER A 158 -4.20 34.27 -68.99
CA SER A 158 -4.55 33.83 -67.64
C SER A 158 -3.55 32.76 -67.19
N SER A 159 -2.43 33.15 -66.59
CA SER A 159 -1.48 32.21 -65.99
C SER A 159 -1.82 31.96 -64.51
N SER A 160 -2.60 30.92 -64.23
CA SER A 160 -2.69 30.36 -62.88
C SER A 160 -1.51 29.44 -62.64
N LEU A 161 -0.41 29.98 -62.09
CA LEU A 161 0.72 29.18 -61.64
C LEU A 161 0.41 28.62 -60.25
N ASN A 162 0.04 27.33 -60.21
CA ASN A 162 -0.06 26.57 -58.97
C ASN A 162 1.36 26.14 -58.59
N SER A 163 2.10 26.97 -57.86
CA SER A 163 3.47 26.64 -57.42
C SER A 163 3.43 25.71 -56.21
N SER A 164 2.98 24.48 -56.41
CA SER A 164 3.04 23.43 -55.37
C SER A 164 4.40 22.70 -55.35
N ARG A 165 5.45 23.24 -55.99
CA ARG A 165 6.83 22.71 -55.92
C ARG A 165 7.86 23.83 -56.11
N ALA A 166 8.34 24.42 -55.02
CA ALA A 166 9.58 25.18 -55.00
C ALA A 166 10.64 24.36 -54.27
N SER A 167 11.16 23.33 -54.95
CA SER A 167 12.47 22.76 -54.64
C SER A 167 13.46 23.43 -55.59
N SER A 168 14.32 24.28 -55.04
CA SER A 168 15.59 24.78 -55.62
C SER A 168 15.58 25.26 -57.08
N ALA A 169 15.56 26.58 -57.29
CA ALA A 169 16.10 27.18 -58.51
C ALA A 169 16.75 28.54 -58.20
N GLN A 170 18.07 28.61 -58.40
CA GLN A 170 18.86 29.83 -58.37
C GLN A 170 18.52 30.72 -59.57
N ALA A 171 18.33 32.02 -59.35
CA ALA A 171 18.38 33.03 -60.41
C ALA A 171 19.09 34.27 -59.87
N ALA A 172 20.15 34.68 -60.58
CA ALA A 172 21.02 35.80 -60.26
C ALA A 172 20.34 37.15 -60.53
N GLY A 173 20.46 38.09 -59.59
CA GLY A 173 20.05 39.48 -59.72
C GLY A 173 20.51 40.26 -58.50
N ALA A 174 21.49 41.14 -58.67
CA ALA A 174 22.26 41.78 -57.61
C ALA A 174 21.41 42.63 -56.65
N SER A 175 21.60 42.41 -55.35
CA SER A 175 21.32 43.38 -54.27
C SER A 175 22.17 43.02 -53.06
N ASN A 176 23.02 43.97 -52.64
CA ASN A 176 24.01 43.82 -51.58
C ASN A 176 23.38 43.52 -50.22
N SER A 177 23.63 42.33 -49.67
CA SER A 177 23.79 42.11 -48.23
C SER A 177 24.46 40.76 -48.00
N ALA A 178 25.77 40.78 -47.80
CA ALA A 178 26.54 39.62 -47.39
C ALA A 178 26.34 39.37 -45.89
N VAL A 179 25.91 38.17 -45.51
CA VAL A 179 26.20 37.61 -44.20
C VAL A 179 26.91 36.29 -44.43
N ALA A 180 28.23 36.33 -44.30
CA ALA A 180 29.08 35.16 -44.33
C ALA A 180 28.93 34.39 -43.01
N VAL A 181 28.66 33.09 -43.12
CA VAL A 181 28.86 32.14 -42.02
C VAL A 181 30.20 31.47 -42.28
N GLN A 182 31.21 31.82 -41.48
CA GLN A 182 32.47 31.08 -41.42
C GLN A 182 32.90 30.97 -39.96
N GLY A 183 33.09 29.73 -39.51
CA GLY A 183 33.33 29.40 -38.11
C GLY A 183 34.81 29.37 -37.71
N TYR A 184 34.97 29.08 -36.40
CA TYR A 184 36.12 28.46 -35.74
C TYR A 184 37.31 29.36 -35.31
N ASN A 185 37.21 29.95 -34.11
CA ASN A 185 38.15 29.84 -32.97
C ASN A 185 38.01 31.04 -32.01
N GLY A 186 38.03 30.77 -30.69
CA GLY A 186 38.46 31.75 -29.69
C GLY A 186 37.42 32.14 -28.63
N SER A 187 37.60 31.53 -27.45
CA SER A 187 37.16 31.90 -26.08
C SER A 187 36.56 33.31 -25.84
N GLY A 188 35.49 33.36 -25.03
CA GLY A 188 35.11 34.58 -24.30
C GLY A 188 33.61 34.72 -24.05
N ALA A 189 33.22 34.68 -22.78
CA ALA A 189 31.84 34.75 -22.29
C ALA A 189 31.07 36.02 -22.71
N ALA A 190 29.79 35.88 -23.03
CA ALA A 190 28.81 36.96 -22.84
C ALA A 190 27.39 36.39 -22.73
N THR A 191 26.83 36.55 -21.54
CA THR A 191 25.40 36.46 -21.25
C THR A 191 24.60 37.28 -22.25
N SER A 192 23.53 36.73 -22.82
CA SER A 192 22.55 37.55 -23.52
C SER A 192 21.15 36.97 -23.34
N ASN A 193 20.47 37.52 -22.33
CA ASN A 193 19.03 37.72 -22.33
C ASN A 193 18.61 38.19 -23.73
N SER A 194 17.99 37.33 -24.51
CA SER A 194 17.19 37.76 -25.65
C SER A 194 15.74 37.58 -25.26
N ASN A 195 15.19 38.69 -24.73
CA ASN A 195 13.76 38.91 -24.67
C ASN A 195 13.20 38.75 -26.08
N PHE A 196 12.58 37.59 -26.34
CA PHE A 196 11.73 37.39 -27.50
C PHE A 196 10.47 38.24 -27.31
N SER A 197 10.56 39.50 -27.69
CA SER A 197 9.38 40.34 -27.87
C SER A 197 8.76 39.97 -29.21
N GLY A 198 7.83 39.02 -29.17
CA GLY A 198 6.91 38.72 -30.26
C GLY A 198 6.10 39.97 -30.58
N ARG A 199 6.62 40.81 -31.46
CA ARG A 199 5.81 41.81 -32.14
C ARG A 199 4.96 41.04 -33.14
N SER A 200 3.69 40.89 -32.78
CA SER A 200 2.59 40.61 -33.69
C SER A 200 2.68 41.56 -34.89
N ALA A 201 3.31 41.09 -35.96
CA ALA A 201 3.17 41.69 -37.26
C ALA A 201 1.75 41.36 -37.72
N SER A 202 0.87 42.30 -37.39
CA SER A 202 -0.47 42.43 -37.94
C SER A 202 -0.38 42.20 -39.45
N ALA A 203 -1.25 41.32 -39.94
CA ALA A 203 -1.50 41.11 -41.35
C ALA A 203 -1.55 42.49 -42.05
N SER A 204 -0.54 42.76 -42.88
CA SER A 204 -0.56 43.84 -43.83
C SER A 204 -1.62 43.52 -44.87
N ASN A 205 -2.87 43.88 -44.56
CA ASN A 205 -3.89 44.09 -45.56
C ASN A 205 -3.36 45.19 -46.49
N TYR A 206 -2.74 44.81 -47.60
CA TYR A 206 -2.58 45.68 -48.75
C TYR A 206 -3.99 45.97 -49.31
N ARG A 207 -4.65 46.98 -48.74
CA ARG A 207 -5.75 47.66 -49.41
C ARG A 207 -5.12 48.65 -50.37
N SER A 208 -4.91 48.21 -51.61
CA SER A 208 -4.79 49.11 -52.76
C SER A 208 -6.13 49.83 -52.94
N ASN A 209 -6.22 51.03 -52.41
CA ASN A 209 -7.16 52.03 -52.90
C ASN A 209 -6.64 53.40 -52.49
N ASP A 210 -5.72 53.95 -53.27
CA ASP A 210 -5.65 55.40 -53.39
C ASP A 210 -5.42 55.78 -54.84
N SER A 211 -6.52 56.27 -55.40
CA SER A 211 -6.67 57.02 -56.62
C SER A 211 -5.63 58.13 -56.72
N MET A 212 -4.72 58.02 -57.69
CA MET A 212 -3.98 59.18 -58.20
C MET A 212 -4.99 60.15 -58.84
N ALA A 213 -5.46 61.11 -58.03
CA ALA A 213 -6.14 62.30 -58.51
C ALA A 213 -5.10 63.20 -59.19
N ALA A 214 -5.09 63.18 -60.52
CA ALA A 214 -4.35 64.14 -61.33
C ALA A 214 -5.10 65.48 -61.33
N SER A 215 -4.49 66.51 -60.74
CA SER A 215 -4.88 67.92 -60.94
C SER A 215 -3.90 68.55 -61.94
N ALA A 216 -4.46 69.02 -63.06
CA ALA A 216 -3.82 69.53 -64.27
C ALA A 216 -2.78 70.67 -64.05
N SER A 217 -1.72 70.78 -64.86
CA SER A 217 -1.74 71.31 -66.24
C SER A 217 -0.52 70.79 -67.03
N SER A 218 -0.64 70.13 -68.18
CA SER A 218 -1.15 70.69 -69.44
C SER A 218 -1.24 69.58 -70.53
N LYS A 219 -2.29 69.65 -71.35
CA LYS A 219 -2.50 69.05 -72.69
C LYS A 219 -2.57 67.51 -72.87
N SER A 220 -3.82 67.09 -73.15
CA SER A 220 -4.30 66.02 -74.05
C SER A 220 -4.26 64.55 -73.61
N GLY A 221 -5.41 63.86 -73.78
CA GLY A 221 -5.50 62.39 -73.83
C GLY A 221 -6.45 61.77 -72.81
N SER A 222 -7.54 61.19 -73.30
CA SER A 222 -8.67 60.59 -72.58
C SER A 222 -8.27 59.46 -71.61
N ALA A 223 -8.96 59.40 -70.47
CA ALA A 223 -8.72 58.50 -69.35
C ALA A 223 -8.83 57.00 -69.70
N ALA A 224 -7.83 56.22 -69.28
CA ALA A 224 -7.90 54.77 -69.15
C ALA A 224 -7.73 54.42 -67.66
N SER A 225 -8.81 54.01 -67.00
CA SER A 225 -8.76 53.55 -65.61
C SER A 225 -8.16 52.14 -65.56
N TYR A 226 -6.91 52.04 -65.09
CA TYR A 226 -6.27 50.78 -64.75
C TYR A 226 -6.88 50.22 -63.46
N GLN A 227 -7.47 49.02 -63.51
CA GLN A 227 -7.88 48.27 -62.31
C GLN A 227 -7.05 46.99 -62.23
N ALA A 228 -6.01 47.03 -61.40
CA ALA A 228 -5.35 45.81 -60.93
C ALA A 228 -6.22 45.18 -59.84
N ASN A 229 -6.64 43.94 -60.03
CA ASN A 229 -7.33 43.16 -59.01
C ASN A 229 -6.50 41.89 -58.73
N VAL A 230 -5.65 41.99 -57.71
CA VAL A 230 -4.71 40.94 -57.30
C VAL A 230 -5.24 40.29 -56.04
N GLU A 231 -5.69 39.03 -56.15
CA GLU A 231 -6.09 38.22 -55.01
C GLU A 231 -4.90 37.32 -54.63
N ALA A 232 -4.09 37.77 -53.67
CA ALA A 232 -3.02 36.99 -53.06
C ALA A 232 -3.51 36.48 -51.70
N ASN A 233 -3.50 35.15 -51.52
CA ASN A 233 -3.80 34.55 -50.22
C ASN A 233 -2.61 33.68 -49.81
N SER A 234 -1.91 34.12 -48.76
CA SER A 234 -0.87 33.35 -48.07
C SER A 234 -1.46 32.83 -46.77
N HIS A 235 -1.24 31.55 -46.49
CA HIS A 235 -1.49 31.01 -45.17
C HIS A 235 -0.23 30.36 -44.63
N GLU A 236 0.05 30.66 -43.37
CA GLU A 236 1.05 30.00 -42.56
C GLU A 236 0.33 29.45 -41.35
N LYS A 237 0.29 28.12 -41.23
CA LYS A 237 -0.27 27.43 -40.08
C LYS A 237 0.86 26.69 -39.39
N ALA A 238 1.30 27.22 -38.26
CA ALA A 238 2.12 26.49 -37.32
C ALA A 238 1.21 25.98 -36.20
N SER A 239 1.25 24.68 -35.93
CA SER A 239 0.64 24.11 -34.73
C SER A 239 1.72 23.50 -33.85
N TYR A 240 1.74 23.91 -32.60
CA TYR A 240 2.59 23.37 -31.56
C TYR A 240 1.72 22.65 -30.54
N ARG A 241 2.01 21.37 -30.29
CA ARG A 241 1.35 20.59 -29.24
C ARG A 241 2.40 19.97 -28.33
N LYS A 242 2.44 20.44 -27.07
CA LYS A 242 3.22 19.80 -26.00
C LYS A 242 2.26 19.02 -25.10
N LEU A 243 2.40 17.70 -25.09
CA LEU A 243 1.69 16.83 -24.15
C LEU A 243 2.68 16.38 -23.08
N VAL A 244 2.38 16.74 -21.84
CA VAL A 244 3.18 16.38 -20.66
C VAL A 244 2.34 15.43 -19.82
N GLU A 245 2.72 14.17 -19.82
CA GLU A 245 2.06 13.10 -19.08
C GLU A 245 2.81 12.88 -17.77
N TYR A 246 2.13 13.03 -16.64
CA TYR A 246 2.70 12.80 -15.29
C TYR A 246 2.30 11.42 -14.78
N GLN A 247 3.04 10.91 -13.80
CA GLN A 247 2.76 9.59 -13.22
C GLN A 247 1.49 9.61 -12.35
N ASP A 248 0.60 8.64 -12.57
CA ASP A 248 -0.58 8.43 -11.72
C ASP A 248 -0.24 7.42 -10.61
N THR A 249 0.18 7.90 -9.44
CA THR A 249 0.31 7.08 -8.22
C THR A 249 -0.96 7.05 -7.38
N SER A 250 -2.08 7.61 -7.87
CA SER A 250 -3.32 7.66 -7.11
C SER A 250 -4.03 6.29 -7.01
N LYS A 251 -3.62 5.32 -7.83
CA LYS A 251 -4.25 4.00 -7.92
C LYS A 251 -3.23 2.88 -7.73
N PRO A 252 -3.55 1.87 -6.91
CA PRO A 252 -2.73 0.68 -6.81
C PRO A 252 -2.76 -0.11 -8.12
N THR A 253 -1.67 -0.84 -8.39
CA THR A 253 -1.58 -1.78 -9.50
C THR A 253 -2.58 -2.93 -9.32
N ALA A 254 -3.16 -3.38 -10.42
CA ALA A 254 -4.02 -4.57 -10.42
C ALA A 254 -3.22 -5.87 -10.20
N ASN A 255 -1.93 -5.86 -10.55
CA ASN A 255 -1.04 -7.02 -10.48
C ASN A 255 -0.07 -6.84 -9.31
N SER A 256 -0.55 -7.08 -8.08
CA SER A 256 0.33 -7.06 -6.90
C SER A 256 1.17 -8.33 -6.81
N VAL A 257 2.49 -8.16 -6.64
CA VAL A 257 3.44 -9.26 -6.42
C VAL A 257 3.89 -9.32 -4.96
N PHE A 258 3.89 -8.20 -4.25
CA PHE A 258 4.29 -8.13 -2.84
C PHE A 258 3.34 -8.93 -1.94
N LEU A 259 2.02 -8.72 -2.05
CA LEU A 259 1.06 -9.35 -1.15
C LEU A 259 1.10 -10.90 -1.21
N PRO A 260 1.10 -11.55 -2.40
CA PRO A 260 1.28 -13.00 -2.49
C PRO A 260 2.62 -13.48 -1.90
N SER A 261 3.74 -12.83 -2.23
CA SER A 261 5.07 -13.21 -1.72
C SER A 261 5.15 -13.10 -0.19
N PHE A 262 4.63 -12.01 0.36
CA PHE A 262 4.59 -11.79 1.80
C PHE A 262 3.65 -12.78 2.50
N SER A 263 2.48 -13.07 1.92
CA SER A 263 1.56 -14.08 2.45
C SER A 263 2.17 -15.49 2.47
N GLY A 264 2.97 -15.84 1.45
CA GLY A 264 3.70 -17.10 1.39
C GLY A 264 4.69 -17.24 2.55
N HIS A 265 5.50 -16.20 2.79
CA HIS A 265 6.45 -16.21 3.91
C HIS A 265 5.76 -16.27 5.27
N LEU A 266 4.64 -15.58 5.47
CA LEU A 266 3.89 -15.65 6.73
C LEU A 266 3.27 -17.02 6.99
N ARG A 267 2.87 -17.74 5.94
CA ARG A 267 2.38 -19.13 6.06
C ARG A 267 3.45 -20.10 6.53
N ASP A 268 4.73 -19.84 6.24
CA ASP A 268 5.85 -20.63 6.78
C ASP A 268 5.96 -20.50 8.32
N TYR A 269 5.40 -19.44 8.90
CA TYR A 269 5.26 -19.26 10.35
C TYR A 269 3.93 -19.79 10.90
N ASP A 270 3.14 -20.44 10.05
CA ASP A 270 1.84 -21.04 10.39
C ASP A 270 0.87 -19.97 10.96
N LEU A 271 0.90 -18.80 10.33
CA LEU A 271 -0.11 -17.78 10.48
C LEU A 271 -1.26 -18.09 9.53
N ARG A 272 -2.48 -18.15 10.06
CA ARG A 272 -3.68 -18.31 9.24
C ARG A 272 -4.00 -16.97 8.59
N LEU A 273 -4.04 -16.95 7.27
CA LEU A 273 -4.31 -15.73 6.51
C LEU A 273 -5.70 -15.82 5.89
N LEU A 274 -6.51 -14.77 6.10
CA LEU A 274 -7.79 -14.62 5.44
C LEU A 274 -7.61 -13.91 4.11
N ASP A 275 -8.34 -14.39 3.11
CA ASP A 275 -8.41 -13.73 1.82
C ASP A 275 -9.17 -12.41 1.94
N SER A 276 -8.49 -11.31 1.59
CA SER A 276 -9.07 -9.99 1.63
C SER A 276 -9.98 -9.67 0.45
N SER A 277 -9.92 -10.41 -0.65
CA SER A 277 -10.78 -10.17 -1.81
C SER A 277 -12.27 -10.33 -1.47
N VAL A 278 -12.62 -11.40 -0.76
CA VAL A 278 -14.00 -11.70 -0.32
C VAL A 278 -14.47 -10.72 0.74
N THR A 279 -13.59 -10.37 1.68
CA THR A 279 -13.95 -9.46 2.78
C THR A 279 -14.10 -8.02 2.28
N ARG A 280 -13.21 -7.59 1.37
CA ARG A 280 -13.32 -6.28 0.71
C ARG A 280 -14.57 -6.19 -0.15
N SER A 281 -14.87 -7.20 -0.98
CA SER A 281 -16.04 -7.15 -1.86
C SER A 281 -17.36 -7.06 -1.08
N LYS A 282 -17.48 -7.79 0.04
CA LYS A 282 -18.66 -7.71 0.91
C LYS A 282 -18.83 -6.36 1.61
N PHE A 283 -17.73 -5.73 2.02
CA PHE A 283 -17.80 -4.46 2.76
C PHE A 283 -17.91 -3.24 1.84
N PHE A 284 -17.13 -3.19 0.75
CA PHE A 284 -17.08 -2.04 -0.16
C PHE A 284 -18.04 -2.16 -1.35
N GLY A 285 -18.54 -3.36 -1.65
CA GLY A 285 -19.34 -3.62 -2.86
C GLY A 285 -18.54 -3.25 -4.11
N ASP A 286 -19.14 -2.43 -4.97
CA ASP A 286 -18.53 -1.94 -6.22
C ASP A 286 -17.61 -0.71 -6.03
N ARG A 287 -17.47 -0.20 -4.79
CA ARG A 287 -16.63 0.98 -4.54
C ARG A 287 -15.15 0.62 -4.65
N LYS A 288 -14.46 1.21 -5.63
CA LYS A 288 -12.99 1.16 -5.74
C LYS A 288 -12.36 2.02 -4.64
N ILE A 289 -12.22 1.45 -3.44
CA ILE A 289 -11.59 2.10 -2.28
C ILE A 289 -10.14 1.61 -2.15
N THR A 290 -9.21 2.56 -2.08
CA THR A 290 -7.79 2.36 -1.77
C THR A 290 -7.56 2.43 -0.26
N LEU A 291 -6.51 1.80 0.26
CA LEU A 291 -6.15 1.89 1.68
C LEU A 291 -5.92 3.34 2.17
N SER A 292 -5.52 4.24 1.27
CA SER A 292 -5.41 5.68 1.57
C SER A 292 -6.75 6.32 1.96
N THR A 293 -7.87 5.80 1.47
CA THR A 293 -9.21 6.25 1.87
C THR A 293 -9.72 5.61 3.18
N LEU A 294 -9.15 4.46 3.56
CA LEU A 294 -9.42 3.80 4.84
C LEU A 294 -8.63 4.43 5.99
N GLY A 295 -7.35 4.78 5.77
CA GLY A 295 -6.43 5.21 6.84
C GLY A 295 -6.84 6.47 7.63
N ASN A 296 -7.71 7.31 7.07
CA ASN A 296 -8.08 8.61 7.65
C ASN A 296 -9.57 8.75 7.99
N SER A 297 -10.35 7.67 8.00
CA SER A 297 -11.81 7.76 8.10
C SER A 297 -12.41 6.87 9.19
N ALA A 298 -13.62 7.23 9.64
CA ALA A 298 -14.46 6.37 10.49
C ALA A 298 -14.78 5.00 9.82
N GLU A 299 -14.49 4.84 8.53
CA GLU A 299 -14.64 3.59 7.81
C GLU A 299 -13.62 2.53 8.27
N MET A 300 -12.43 2.90 8.76
CA MET A 300 -11.47 1.92 9.31
C MET A 300 -12.01 1.23 10.56
N ALA A 301 -12.66 1.96 11.46
CA ALA A 301 -13.28 1.38 12.65
C ALA A 301 -14.40 0.39 12.27
N LYS A 302 -15.25 0.78 11.31
CA LYS A 302 -16.30 -0.09 10.77
C LYS A 302 -15.73 -1.32 10.06
N PHE A 303 -14.64 -1.14 9.32
CA PHE A 303 -13.96 -2.23 8.62
C PHE A 303 -13.29 -3.21 9.61
N SER A 304 -12.64 -2.70 10.66
CA SER A 304 -12.07 -3.53 11.73
C SER A 304 -13.15 -4.37 12.42
N GLU A 305 -14.32 -3.77 12.71
CA GLU A 305 -15.45 -4.50 13.28
C GLU A 305 -16.01 -5.56 12.31
N PHE A 306 -16.11 -5.22 11.03
CA PHE A 306 -16.53 -6.15 9.99
C PHE A 306 -15.54 -7.32 9.80
N ALA A 307 -14.24 -7.03 9.85
CA ALA A 307 -13.18 -8.03 9.82
C ALA A 307 -13.30 -8.98 11.03
N ARG A 308 -13.54 -8.44 12.23
CA ARG A 308 -13.81 -9.25 13.44
C ARG A 308 -15.00 -10.18 13.25
N LYS A 309 -16.11 -9.67 12.73
CA LYS A 309 -17.32 -10.48 12.40
C LYS A 309 -17.04 -11.53 11.31
N SER A 310 -16.00 -11.33 10.50
CA SER A 310 -15.52 -12.27 9.49
C SER A 310 -14.44 -13.21 10.02
N ASN A 311 -14.33 -13.35 11.36
CA ASN A 311 -13.35 -14.18 12.08
C ASN A 311 -11.89 -13.72 11.98
N ALA A 312 -11.61 -12.47 11.61
CA ALA A 312 -10.26 -11.90 11.66
C ALA A 312 -9.90 -11.45 13.07
N ASP A 313 -8.89 -12.07 13.67
CA ASP A 313 -8.35 -11.67 14.98
C ASP A 313 -7.41 -10.48 14.86
N PHE A 314 -6.67 -10.44 13.75
CA PHE A 314 -5.75 -9.37 13.42
C PHE A 314 -6.09 -8.78 12.06
N LEU A 315 -5.91 -7.46 11.95
CA LEU A 315 -6.01 -6.73 10.71
C LEU A 315 -4.64 -6.15 10.38
N MET A 316 -4.11 -6.53 9.23
CA MET A 316 -2.90 -5.96 8.67
C MET A 316 -3.26 -5.02 7.53
N VAL A 317 -2.72 -3.81 7.57
CA VAL A 317 -2.91 -2.77 6.55
C VAL A 317 -1.56 -2.20 6.15
N GLY A 318 -1.39 -1.84 4.88
CA GLY A 318 -0.19 -1.15 4.45
C GLY A 318 -0.10 -0.91 2.95
N SER A 319 1.08 -0.51 2.51
CA SER A 319 1.36 -0.24 1.10
C SER A 319 2.76 -0.68 0.71
N SER A 320 2.93 -1.06 -0.56
CA SER A 320 4.22 -1.29 -1.18
C SER A 320 4.36 -0.44 -2.43
N THR A 321 5.51 0.21 -2.60
CA THR A 321 5.80 1.05 -3.76
C THR A 321 7.07 0.56 -4.43
N VAL A 322 6.95 0.16 -5.69
CA VAL A 322 8.07 -0.18 -6.56
C VAL A 322 8.42 1.05 -7.39
N VAL A 323 9.68 1.46 -7.34
CA VAL A 323 10.26 2.53 -8.14
C VAL A 323 11.24 1.91 -9.13
N ALA A 324 10.93 1.98 -10.42
CA ALA A 324 11.85 1.57 -11.46
C ALA A 324 13.08 2.47 -11.46
N GLY A 325 14.25 1.85 -11.61
CA GLY A 325 15.52 2.53 -11.79
C GLY A 325 16.05 2.32 -13.21
N ASP A 326 17.30 2.71 -13.41
CA ASP A 326 17.96 2.66 -14.71
C ASP A 326 18.28 1.22 -15.15
N ILE A 327 18.41 1.05 -16.47
CA ILE A 327 18.94 -0.16 -17.09
C ILE A 327 20.46 -0.10 -17.02
N ASN A 328 21.07 -1.10 -16.37
CA ASN A 328 22.52 -1.21 -16.28
C ASN A 328 23.09 -1.51 -17.68
N PRO A 329 23.98 -0.66 -18.22
CA PRO A 329 24.48 -0.82 -19.59
C PRO A 329 25.42 -2.03 -19.76
N THR A 330 25.99 -2.54 -18.67
CA THR A 330 26.89 -3.70 -18.67
C THR A 330 26.12 -5.03 -18.64
N THR A 331 25.02 -5.10 -17.89
CA THR A 331 24.26 -6.35 -17.70
C THR A 331 22.96 -6.40 -18.50
N GLY A 332 22.49 -5.26 -19.02
CA GLY A 332 21.19 -5.12 -19.66
C GLY A 332 20.00 -5.27 -18.72
N MET A 333 20.22 -5.35 -17.41
CA MET A 333 19.16 -5.52 -16.41
C MET A 333 18.63 -4.18 -15.91
N GLN A 334 17.31 -4.09 -15.74
CA GLN A 334 16.65 -2.96 -15.11
C GLN A 334 16.73 -3.07 -13.58
N SER A 335 17.19 -2.00 -12.94
CA SER A 335 17.17 -1.87 -11.48
C SER A 335 15.81 -1.40 -10.98
N CYS A 336 15.47 -1.69 -9.73
CA CYS A 336 14.29 -1.15 -9.07
C CYS A 336 14.50 -1.12 -7.55
N ALA A 337 13.89 -0.14 -6.92
CA ALA A 337 13.77 -0.05 -5.46
C ALA A 337 12.34 -0.37 -5.06
N ILE A 338 12.15 -1.10 -3.97
CA ILE A 338 10.83 -1.33 -3.38
C ILE A 338 10.86 -0.83 -1.95
N THR A 339 9.84 -0.08 -1.57
CA THR A 339 9.59 0.31 -0.17
C THR A 339 8.25 -0.29 0.24
N ALA A 340 8.20 -0.95 1.39
CA ALA A 340 6.98 -1.52 1.93
C ALA A 340 6.78 -1.08 3.38
N GLU A 341 5.58 -0.62 3.69
CA GLU A 341 5.15 -0.19 5.01
C GLU A 341 3.91 -0.98 5.40
N LEU A 342 3.96 -1.61 6.57
CA LEU A 342 2.90 -2.47 7.07
C LEU A 342 2.61 -2.15 8.53
N LYS A 343 1.34 -2.23 8.92
CA LYS A 343 0.86 -2.10 10.30
C LYS A 343 -0.11 -3.22 10.61
N VAL A 344 -0.01 -3.77 11.82
CA VAL A 344 -0.87 -4.85 12.31
C VAL A 344 -1.56 -4.40 13.58
N PHE A 345 -2.87 -4.59 13.63
CA PHE A 345 -3.71 -4.24 14.76
C PHE A 345 -4.55 -5.44 15.21
N ALA A 346 -4.81 -5.54 16.51
CA ALA A 346 -5.84 -6.44 17.04
C ALA A 346 -7.24 -5.90 16.71
N THR A 347 -8.10 -6.70 16.05
CA THR A 347 -9.45 -6.23 15.65
C THR A 347 -10.39 -5.99 16.83
N ALA A 348 -10.09 -6.57 17.99
CA ALA A 348 -10.87 -6.47 19.20
C ALA A 348 -10.76 -5.12 19.93
N GLY A 349 -9.59 -4.50 19.92
CA GLY A 349 -9.29 -3.27 20.67
C GLY A 349 -8.55 -2.21 19.87
N SER A 350 -8.29 -2.45 18.58
CA SER A 350 -7.50 -1.57 17.70
C SER A 350 -6.08 -1.29 18.21
N GLU A 351 -5.55 -2.13 19.10
CA GLU A 351 -4.18 -2.06 19.60
C GLU A 351 -3.20 -2.36 18.46
N GLN A 352 -2.21 -1.48 18.26
CA GLN A 352 -1.14 -1.71 17.30
C GLN A 352 -0.14 -2.71 17.86
N ILE A 353 -0.03 -3.86 17.21
CA ILE A 353 0.88 -4.94 17.62
C ILE A 353 2.26 -4.73 17.02
N SER A 354 2.29 -4.32 15.75
CA SER A 354 3.52 -4.14 15.00
C SER A 354 3.34 -3.11 13.90
N SER A 355 4.42 -2.39 13.60
CA SER A 355 4.55 -1.55 12.43
C SER A 355 5.98 -1.66 11.94
N ALA A 356 6.17 -1.87 10.65
CA ALA A 356 7.49 -1.94 10.04
C ALA A 356 7.48 -1.29 8.67
N ALA A 357 8.58 -0.61 8.36
CA ALA A 357 8.86 -0.04 7.06
C ALA A 357 10.24 -0.53 6.64
N GLN A 358 10.35 -1.10 5.44
CA GLN A 358 11.61 -1.58 4.88
C GLN A 358 11.75 -1.09 3.45
N SER A 359 13.00 -0.99 3.00
CA SER A 359 13.32 -0.68 1.61
C SER A 359 14.44 -1.58 1.12
N THR A 360 14.36 -2.04 -0.12
CA THR A 360 15.43 -2.82 -0.74
C THR A 360 15.47 -2.59 -2.23
N GLU A 361 16.57 -3.00 -2.85
CA GLU A 361 16.78 -2.89 -4.28
C GLU A 361 17.05 -4.28 -4.88
N ALA A 362 16.65 -4.44 -6.15
CA ALA A 362 16.92 -5.62 -6.96
C ALA A 362 17.19 -5.23 -8.43
N ALA A 363 17.52 -6.23 -9.24
CA ALA A 363 17.66 -6.09 -10.69
C ALA A 363 16.96 -7.26 -11.41
N GLY A 364 16.31 -6.95 -12.53
CA GLY A 364 15.57 -7.91 -13.35
C GLY A 364 15.71 -7.64 -14.84
N ARG A 365 15.23 -8.56 -15.67
CA ARG A 365 15.22 -8.42 -17.14
C ARG A 365 14.29 -7.29 -17.60
N ASN A 366 13.28 -6.98 -16.81
CA ASN A 366 12.31 -5.91 -16.98
C ASN A 366 11.81 -5.49 -15.58
N ILE A 367 10.92 -4.50 -15.53
CA ILE A 367 10.40 -3.96 -14.28
C ILE A 367 9.58 -5.01 -13.51
N GLU A 368 8.86 -5.91 -14.18
CA GLU A 368 8.07 -6.95 -13.54
C GLU A 368 8.96 -8.01 -12.85
N ASP A 369 10.01 -8.47 -13.53
CA ASP A 369 11.00 -9.40 -12.96
C ASP A 369 11.77 -8.75 -11.81
N CYS A 370 12.09 -7.47 -11.95
CA CYS A 370 12.72 -6.71 -10.87
C CYS A 370 11.79 -6.58 -9.67
N ALA A 371 10.54 -6.16 -9.88
CA ALA A 371 9.53 -6.03 -8.85
C ALA A 371 9.29 -7.36 -8.11
N ALA A 372 9.25 -8.49 -8.84
CA ALA A 372 9.07 -9.81 -8.24
C ALA A 372 10.24 -10.22 -7.33
N LYS A 373 11.49 -10.02 -7.80
CA LYS A 373 12.69 -10.29 -7.01
C LYS A 373 12.79 -9.37 -5.79
N ALA A 374 12.55 -8.08 -5.98
CA ALA A 374 12.55 -7.08 -4.92
C ALA A 374 11.48 -7.41 -3.87
N SER A 375 10.25 -7.69 -4.31
CA SER A 375 9.10 -8.09 -3.47
C SER A 375 9.39 -9.33 -2.65
N THR A 376 9.97 -10.36 -3.25
CA THR A 376 10.35 -11.60 -2.54
C THR A 376 11.40 -11.31 -1.47
N LYS A 377 12.41 -10.50 -1.81
CA LYS A 377 13.47 -10.10 -0.87
C LYS A 377 12.93 -9.30 0.31
N ILE A 378 12.15 -8.25 0.05
CA ILE A 378 11.56 -7.44 1.15
C ILE A 378 10.55 -8.23 1.98
N ALA A 379 9.79 -9.14 1.37
CA ALA A 379 8.90 -10.04 2.10
C ALA A 379 9.66 -10.94 3.07
N GLY A 380 10.80 -11.50 2.64
CA GLY A 380 11.68 -12.30 3.50
C GLY A 380 12.30 -11.52 4.65
N MET A 381 12.48 -10.20 4.51
CA MET A 381 12.94 -9.32 5.60
C MET A 381 11.81 -8.99 6.59
N LEU A 382 10.62 -8.67 6.08
CA LEU A 382 9.48 -8.23 6.91
C LEU A 382 8.78 -9.38 7.63
N ALA A 383 8.62 -10.53 6.98
CA ALA A 383 7.81 -11.63 7.50
C ALA A 383 8.28 -12.16 8.87
N PRO A 384 9.59 -12.39 9.13
CA PRO A 384 10.07 -12.84 10.43
C PRO A 384 9.76 -11.83 11.55
N GLU A 385 9.95 -10.53 11.28
CA GLU A 385 9.66 -9.48 12.26
C GLU A 385 8.17 -9.46 12.63
N PHE A 386 7.28 -9.50 11.63
CA PHE A 386 5.83 -9.51 11.87
C PHE A 386 5.36 -10.80 12.54
N ALA A 387 5.84 -11.95 12.10
CA ALA A 387 5.44 -13.22 12.66
C ALA A 387 5.84 -13.32 14.14
N ASN A 388 7.09 -12.97 14.47
CA ASN A 388 7.56 -13.04 15.84
C ASN A 388 6.81 -12.09 16.77
N ARG A 389 6.54 -10.85 16.36
CA ARG A 389 5.76 -9.90 17.17
C ARG A 389 4.30 -10.32 17.34
N THR A 390 3.66 -10.77 16.26
CA THR A 390 2.24 -11.18 16.30
C THR A 390 2.05 -12.43 17.15
N LEU A 391 2.92 -13.42 17.00
CA LEU A 391 2.88 -14.64 17.79
C LEU A 391 3.33 -14.39 19.24
N GLY A 392 4.27 -13.48 19.49
CA GLY A 392 4.67 -13.07 20.84
C GLY A 392 3.53 -12.40 21.60
N TYR A 393 2.84 -11.44 20.96
CA TYR A 393 1.63 -10.82 21.51
C TYR A 393 0.57 -11.87 21.86
N TRP A 394 0.41 -12.89 21.02
CA TRP A 394 -0.46 -14.01 21.32
C TRP A 394 0.01 -14.83 22.52
N ALA A 395 1.30 -15.22 22.58
CA ALA A 395 1.83 -16.00 23.68
C ALA A 395 1.65 -15.28 25.02
N ASP A 396 1.87 -13.97 25.04
CA ASP A 396 1.58 -13.12 26.20
C ASP A 396 0.09 -13.14 26.58
N ARG A 397 -0.81 -13.03 25.60
CA ARG A 397 -2.28 -13.09 25.83
C ARG A 397 -2.73 -14.47 26.31
N ALA A 398 -2.12 -15.54 25.81
CA ALA A 398 -2.40 -16.91 26.24
C ALA A 398 -1.92 -17.15 27.68
N ALA A 399 -0.78 -16.58 28.08
CA ALA A 399 -0.21 -16.74 29.41
C ALA A 399 -0.89 -15.84 30.46
N ARG A 400 -1.10 -14.56 30.12
CA ARG A 400 -1.64 -13.54 31.03
C ARG A 400 -3.16 -13.48 31.03
N GLY A 401 -3.81 -13.99 29.98
CA GLY A 401 -5.25 -13.81 29.76
C GLY A 401 -5.54 -12.47 29.09
N ARG A 402 -6.81 -12.26 28.73
CA ARG A 402 -7.29 -11.04 28.10
C ARG A 402 -8.20 -10.30 29.05
N GLN A 403 -7.94 -9.01 29.27
CA GLN A 403 -8.82 -8.16 30.04
C GLN A 403 -10.05 -7.78 29.21
N TYR A 404 -11.22 -7.90 29.82
CA TYR A 404 -12.50 -7.50 29.27
C TYR A 404 -13.17 -6.52 30.23
N THR A 405 -13.89 -5.55 29.68
CA THR A 405 -14.82 -4.72 30.44
C THR A 405 -16.20 -5.35 30.35
N VAL A 406 -16.73 -5.85 31.47
CA VAL A 406 -18.08 -6.39 31.56
C VAL A 406 -19.02 -5.33 32.11
N GLU A 407 -20.05 -5.01 31.35
CA GLU A 407 -21.11 -4.10 31.74
C GLU A 407 -22.40 -4.87 31.95
N PHE A 408 -23.02 -4.71 33.12
CA PHE A 408 -24.33 -5.23 33.43
C PHE A 408 -25.33 -4.08 33.50
N LYS A 409 -26.30 -4.07 32.57
CA LYS A 409 -27.28 -3.01 32.38
C LYS A 409 -28.71 -3.55 32.50
N GLY A 410 -29.63 -2.68 32.91
CA GLY A 410 -31.05 -3.04 32.98
C GLY A 410 -31.83 -2.14 33.93
N THR A 411 -33.14 -2.20 33.84
CA THR A 411 -34.04 -1.54 34.79
C THR A 411 -34.28 -2.42 36.02
N GLY A 412 -34.28 -1.83 37.21
CA GLY A 412 -34.58 -2.57 38.45
C GLY A 412 -33.43 -3.42 38.98
N LEU A 413 -32.18 -2.97 38.77
CA LEU A 413 -30.97 -3.61 39.30
C LEU A 413 -30.82 -3.34 40.81
N ASN A 414 -31.57 -4.11 41.61
CA ASN A 414 -31.45 -4.04 43.05
C ASN A 414 -30.07 -4.50 43.54
N PHE A 415 -29.70 -4.09 44.75
CA PHE A 415 -28.40 -4.40 45.34
C PHE A 415 -28.07 -5.92 45.35
N PRO A 416 -29.02 -6.84 45.69
CA PRO A 416 -28.77 -8.29 45.60
C PRO A 416 -28.37 -8.77 44.20
N LEU A 417 -29.01 -8.29 43.13
CA LEU A 417 -28.65 -8.63 41.75
C LEU A 417 -27.25 -8.13 41.39
N ARG A 418 -26.93 -6.89 41.78
CA ARG A 418 -25.60 -6.29 41.53
C ARG A 418 -24.50 -7.07 42.25
N MET A 419 -24.77 -7.52 43.47
CA MET A 419 -23.82 -8.34 44.24
C MET A 419 -23.68 -9.76 43.66
N ALA A 420 -24.78 -10.39 43.24
CA ALA A 420 -24.74 -11.69 42.59
C ALA A 420 -23.98 -11.64 41.26
N PHE A 421 -24.13 -10.55 40.49
CA PHE A 421 -23.34 -10.32 39.28
C PHE A 421 -21.83 -10.21 39.59
N ALA A 422 -21.45 -9.37 40.55
CA ALA A 422 -20.05 -9.22 40.94
C ALA A 422 -19.45 -10.53 41.49
N LYS A 423 -20.26 -11.33 42.19
CA LYS A 423 -19.88 -12.66 42.67
C LYS A 423 -19.67 -13.64 41.50
N ALA A 424 -20.59 -13.67 40.53
CA ALA A 424 -20.49 -14.52 39.35
C ALA A 424 -19.16 -14.33 38.61
N LEU A 425 -18.75 -13.06 38.41
CA LEU A 425 -17.49 -12.75 37.72
C LEU A 425 -16.25 -13.29 38.45
N LYS A 426 -16.28 -13.36 39.78
CA LYS A 426 -15.18 -13.90 40.60
C LYS A 426 -15.15 -15.43 40.62
N GLU A 427 -16.27 -16.08 40.32
CA GLU A 427 -16.40 -17.54 40.30
C GLU A 427 -16.13 -18.14 38.91
N ILE A 428 -15.85 -17.31 37.90
CA ILE A 428 -15.44 -17.79 36.57
C ILE A 428 -14.11 -18.56 36.69
N PRO A 429 -14.05 -19.83 36.25
CA PRO A 429 -12.80 -20.59 36.22
C PRO A 429 -11.72 -19.86 35.41
N GLU A 430 -10.49 -19.83 35.93
CA GLU A 430 -9.34 -19.17 35.30
C GLU A 430 -9.45 -17.64 35.11
N ALA A 431 -10.45 -16.98 35.71
CA ALA A 431 -10.52 -15.53 35.75
C ALA A 431 -9.54 -14.94 36.77
N THR A 432 -8.83 -13.89 36.37
CA THR A 432 -7.94 -13.09 37.22
C THR A 432 -8.33 -11.61 37.17
N ASP A 433 -7.80 -10.80 38.08
CA ASP A 433 -7.96 -9.33 38.11
C ASP A 433 -9.42 -8.83 37.99
N VAL A 434 -10.35 -9.49 38.69
CA VAL A 434 -11.76 -9.09 38.71
C VAL A 434 -11.92 -7.85 39.59
N GLU A 435 -12.13 -6.70 38.97
CA GLU A 435 -12.27 -5.40 39.64
C GLU A 435 -13.58 -4.72 39.25
N THR A 436 -14.36 -4.27 40.23
CA THR A 436 -15.59 -3.52 39.97
C THR A 436 -15.26 -2.03 39.90
N LYS A 437 -15.42 -1.42 38.73
CA LYS A 437 -15.13 0.01 38.49
C LYS A 437 -16.30 0.91 38.81
N GLU A 438 -17.51 0.49 38.47
CA GLU A 438 -18.73 1.25 38.77
C GLU A 438 -19.81 0.30 39.30
N ASN A 439 -20.54 0.75 40.32
CA ASN A 439 -21.63 0.00 40.90
C ASN A 439 -22.74 0.97 41.32
N SER A 440 -23.75 1.12 40.48
CA SER A 440 -24.88 2.03 40.70
C SER A 440 -26.20 1.34 40.38
N ASP A 441 -27.32 1.99 40.69
CA ASP A 441 -28.65 1.48 40.32
C ASP A 441 -28.88 1.46 38.80
N ALA A 442 -28.07 2.19 38.03
CA ALA A 442 -28.09 2.19 36.57
C ALA A 442 -27.33 1.00 35.95
N GLY A 443 -26.47 0.33 36.71
CA GLY A 443 -25.64 -0.77 36.21
C GLY A 443 -24.36 -1.01 37.00
N VAL A 444 -23.71 -2.12 36.66
CA VAL A 444 -22.39 -2.49 37.18
C VAL A 444 -21.41 -2.54 36.02
N ARG A 445 -20.23 -1.92 36.18
CA ARG A 445 -19.11 -2.05 35.26
C ARG A 445 -17.94 -2.68 36.01
N ALA A 446 -17.43 -3.79 35.50
CA ALA A 446 -16.30 -4.50 36.05
C ALA A 446 -15.27 -4.80 34.96
N THR A 447 -14.01 -4.93 35.33
CA THR A 447 -12.97 -5.52 34.49
C THR A 447 -12.67 -6.93 34.97
N VAL A 448 -12.47 -7.85 34.02
CA VAL A 448 -12.11 -9.25 34.29
C VAL A 448 -11.06 -9.69 33.29
N THR A 449 -10.01 -10.37 33.77
CA THR A 449 -9.03 -11.02 32.89
C THR A 449 -9.42 -12.48 32.74
N LEU A 450 -9.73 -12.92 31.51
CA LEU A 450 -10.13 -14.30 31.22
C LEU A 450 -9.02 -15.03 30.47
N LYS A 451 -8.78 -16.29 30.84
CA LYS A 451 -7.87 -17.22 30.16
C LYS A 451 -8.67 -18.29 29.42
N GLY A 452 -8.03 -18.97 28.47
CA GLY A 452 -8.61 -20.13 27.79
C GLY A 452 -9.19 -19.91 26.39
N LYS A 453 -9.73 -20.98 25.81
CA LYS A 453 -10.26 -21.05 24.43
C LYS A 453 -11.78 -20.78 24.32
N VAL A 454 -12.49 -20.72 25.45
CA VAL A 454 -13.95 -20.58 25.47
C VAL A 454 -14.32 -19.11 25.19
N ASN A 455 -15.39 -18.88 24.43
CA ASN A 455 -15.87 -17.53 24.12
C ASN A 455 -16.11 -16.75 25.43
N ALA A 456 -15.55 -15.53 25.52
CA ALA A 456 -15.60 -14.75 26.75
C ALA A 456 -17.02 -14.35 27.17
N MET A 457 -17.88 -14.04 26.19
CA MET A 457 -19.29 -13.76 26.44
C MET A 457 -20.01 -15.00 26.98
N GLU A 458 -19.72 -16.19 26.44
CA GLU A 458 -20.30 -17.46 26.91
C GLU A 458 -19.86 -17.80 28.34
N GLN A 459 -18.58 -17.62 28.67
CA GLN A 459 -18.07 -17.83 30.03
C GLN A 459 -18.76 -16.89 31.03
N VAL A 460 -18.82 -15.60 30.70
CA VAL A 460 -19.43 -14.57 31.54
C VAL A 460 -20.94 -14.80 31.67
N TYR A 461 -21.62 -15.11 30.56
CA TYR A 461 -23.05 -15.42 30.56
C TYR A 461 -23.36 -16.67 31.38
N GLY A 462 -22.59 -17.75 31.20
CA GLY A 462 -22.74 -18.99 31.96
C GLY A 462 -22.56 -18.79 33.47
N ALA A 463 -21.52 -18.05 33.87
CA ALA A 463 -21.28 -17.75 35.27
C ALA A 463 -22.39 -16.88 35.89
N VAL A 464 -22.90 -15.88 35.17
CA VAL A 464 -23.98 -15.01 35.68
C VAL A 464 -25.31 -15.75 35.71
N SER A 465 -25.66 -16.50 34.67
CA SER A 465 -26.93 -17.24 34.58
C SER A 465 -27.01 -18.42 35.57
N SER A 466 -25.88 -18.99 35.98
CA SER A 466 -25.83 -20.05 37.00
C SER A 466 -26.06 -19.56 38.43
N GLN A 467 -26.00 -18.25 38.68
CA GLN A 467 -26.29 -17.71 40.01
C GLN A 467 -27.80 -17.77 40.30
N PRO A 468 -28.22 -18.24 41.50
CA PRO A 468 -29.63 -18.32 41.88
C PRO A 468 -30.41 -17.01 41.76
N ALA A 469 -29.73 -15.86 41.93
CA ALA A 469 -30.36 -14.53 41.82
C ALA A 469 -30.89 -14.21 40.40
N PHE A 470 -30.40 -14.93 39.39
CA PHE A 470 -30.78 -14.75 37.98
C PHE A 470 -31.71 -15.86 37.47
N ALA A 471 -32.04 -16.85 38.31
CA ALA A 471 -32.97 -17.91 37.94
C ALA A 471 -34.34 -17.34 37.52
N GLY A 472 -34.83 -17.76 36.35
CA GLY A 472 -36.12 -17.30 35.80
C GLY A 472 -36.12 -15.87 35.24
N ARG A 473 -34.95 -15.21 35.14
CA ARG A 473 -34.81 -13.91 34.47
C ARG A 473 -34.28 -14.06 33.06
N ASN A 474 -34.77 -13.22 32.15
CA ASN A 474 -34.22 -13.15 30.80
C ASN A 474 -32.91 -12.34 30.83
N LEU A 475 -31.82 -12.99 30.46
CA LEU A 475 -30.52 -12.37 30.26
C LEU A 475 -30.21 -12.37 28.76
N ASP A 476 -29.83 -11.20 28.26
CA ASP A 476 -29.34 -11.00 26.90
C ASP A 476 -27.87 -10.55 26.95
N GLY A 477 -27.11 -10.86 25.89
CA GLY A 477 -25.68 -10.65 25.83
C GLY A 477 -25.23 -10.07 24.49
N ALA A 478 -24.39 -9.04 24.53
CA ALA A 478 -23.79 -8.43 23.35
C ALA A 478 -22.29 -8.24 23.53
N GLU A 479 -21.50 -8.72 22.57
CA GLU A 479 -20.05 -8.55 22.54
C GLU A 479 -19.65 -7.42 21.59
N VAL A 480 -19.03 -6.38 22.14
CA VAL A 480 -18.49 -5.23 21.39
C VAL A 480 -17.00 -5.09 21.69
N GLY A 481 -16.19 -5.89 21.01
CA GLY A 481 -14.73 -5.82 21.09
C GLY A 481 -14.23 -6.43 22.40
N GLU A 482 -13.64 -5.61 23.26
CA GLU A 482 -13.27 -5.99 24.63
C GLU A 482 -14.34 -5.63 25.67
N THR A 483 -15.48 -5.09 25.22
CA THR A 483 -16.62 -4.82 26.09
C THR A 483 -17.67 -5.92 25.94
N LEU A 484 -18.02 -6.57 27.04
CA LEU A 484 -19.07 -7.57 27.16
C LEU A 484 -20.26 -6.91 27.84
N VAL A 485 -21.39 -6.80 27.16
CA VAL A 485 -22.59 -6.17 27.72
C VAL A 485 -23.61 -7.27 28.02
N LEU A 486 -23.99 -7.39 29.28
CA LEU A 486 -25.10 -8.21 29.76
C LEU A 486 -26.27 -7.30 30.09
N CYS A 487 -27.45 -7.64 29.57
CA CYS A 487 -28.67 -6.88 29.83
C CYS A 487 -29.75 -7.75 30.44
N LEU A 488 -30.45 -7.19 31.43
CA LEU A 488 -31.69 -7.78 31.90
C LEU A 488 -32.79 -7.50 30.85
N ASN A 489 -33.36 -8.56 30.29
CA ASN A 489 -34.33 -8.62 29.19
C ASN A 489 -33.79 -8.43 27.76
N SER A 490 -33.15 -7.29 27.43
CA SER A 490 -32.62 -7.07 26.09
C SER A 490 -31.50 -6.04 26.04
N CYS A 491 -30.48 -6.30 25.21
CA CYS A 491 -29.41 -5.37 24.87
C CYS A 491 -29.69 -4.52 23.61
N ALA A 492 -30.82 -4.72 22.94
CA ALA A 492 -31.23 -3.86 21.83
C ALA A 492 -31.73 -2.51 22.38
N ALA A 493 -31.36 -1.41 21.71
CA ALA A 493 -31.95 -0.11 22.00
C ALA A 493 -33.49 -0.21 21.88
N PRO A 494 -34.27 0.35 22.83
CA PRO A 494 -35.72 0.31 22.74
C PRO A 494 -36.14 0.95 21.42
N ALA A 495 -36.95 0.22 20.64
CA ALA A 495 -37.50 0.74 19.39
C ALA A 495 -38.16 2.10 19.67
N PRO A 496 -37.93 3.13 18.83
CA PRO A 496 -38.58 4.43 19.03
C PRO A 496 -40.09 4.19 19.06
N SER A 497 -40.74 4.59 20.16
CA SER A 497 -42.19 4.53 20.27
C SER A 497 -42.81 5.27 19.08
N PRO A 498 -43.79 4.69 18.37
CA PRO A 498 -44.43 5.38 17.26
C PRO A 498 -45.05 6.66 17.81
N ALA A 499 -44.51 7.80 17.38
CA ALA A 499 -45.04 9.10 17.74
C ALA A 499 -46.54 9.11 17.41
N ALA A 500 -47.35 9.36 18.42
CA ALA A 500 -48.79 9.51 18.27
C ALA A 500 -49.02 10.54 17.15
N ARG A 501 -49.68 10.11 16.06
CA ARG A 501 -50.19 11.00 15.01
C ARG A 501 -51.14 12.00 15.69
N GLY A 502 -50.62 13.17 16.00
CA GLY A 502 -51.42 14.32 16.37
C GLY A 502 -52.30 14.69 15.18
N LYS A 503 -53.60 14.45 15.31
CA LYS A 503 -54.60 15.17 14.52
C LYS A 503 -54.49 16.65 14.88
N LYS A 504 -54.18 17.49 13.90
CA LYS A 504 -54.81 18.79 13.71
C LYS A 504 -54.67 19.20 12.26
#